data_AF-A0A7C5ER47-F1
#
_entry.id   AF-A0A7C5ER47-F1
#
_cell.length_a   1.000
_cell.length_b   1.000
_cell.length_c   1.000
_cell.angle_alpha   90.00
_cell.angle_beta   90.00
_cell.angle_gamma   90.00
#
_symmetry.space_group_name_H-M   'P 1'
#
loop_
_entity.id
_entity.type
_entity.pdbx_description
1 polymer ?
#
loop_
_entity_poly.entity_id
_entity_poly.type
_entity_poly.pdbx_seq_one_letter_code
_entity_poly.pdbx_strand_id
1 'polypeptide(L)'
;MPTPSAPIIQVLAVFATAFTAPTFKNALVLLYGTILAPGRRTVAAALRMMGLGASKHFTNYHRVLNRARWSPCVLSQMLLALLIRLFLPAEAPLLLVVDETLERRRGPQIKYKGWFRDPLRSTLTYVGKCLGIRWICLALLVPVP
;
A
#
# COMPACT_ATOMS: atom_id res chain seq x y z
N MET A 1 -13.49 3.80 16.62
CA MET A 1 -12.73 3.01 15.63
C MET A 1 -13.39 1.64 15.58
N PRO A 2 -13.78 1.10 14.42
CA PRO A 2 -14.32 -0.25 14.37
C PRO A 2 -13.28 -1.22 14.94
N THR A 3 -13.69 -2.06 15.89
CA THR A 3 -12.83 -3.09 16.46
C THR A 3 -12.76 -4.25 15.45
N PRO A 4 -11.60 -4.54 14.86
CA PRO A 4 -11.46 -5.67 13.94
C PRO A 4 -11.64 -6.99 14.68
N SER A 5 -11.90 -8.07 13.94
CA SER A 5 -11.86 -9.41 14.51
C SER A 5 -10.46 -9.75 15.03
N ALA A 6 -10.38 -10.65 16.02
CA ALA A 6 -9.11 -11.07 16.61
C ALA A 6 -8.07 -11.56 15.57
N PRO A 7 -8.43 -12.32 14.51
CA PRO A 7 -7.48 -12.71 13.48
C PRO A 7 -6.86 -11.52 12.73
N ILE A 8 -7.66 -10.49 12.42
CA ILE A 8 -7.16 -9.28 11.75
C ILE A 8 -6.17 -8.55 12.66
N ILE A 9 -6.48 -8.46 13.96
CA ILE A 9 -5.58 -7.82 14.94
C ILE A 9 -4.25 -8.58 15.01
N GLN A 10 -4.28 -9.91 15.05
CA GLN A 10 -3.07 -10.75 15.11
C GLN A 10 -2.17 -10.56 13.89
N VAL A 11 -2.75 -10.55 12.69
CA VAL A 11 -1.99 -10.30 11.44
C VAL A 11 -1.35 -8.91 11.46
N LEU A 12 -2.09 -7.89 11.88
CA LEU A 12 -1.58 -6.52 11.89
C LEU A 12 -0.56 -6.26 13.01
N ALA A 13 -0.67 -6.96 14.14
CA ALA A 13 0.25 -6.83 15.26
C ALA A 13 1.70 -7.18 14.87
N VAL A 14 1.91 -8.07 13.90
CA VAL A 14 3.24 -8.41 13.39
C VAL A 14 3.98 -7.16 12.90
N PHE A 15 3.28 -6.23 12.26
CA PHE A 15 3.87 -5.01 11.71
C PHE A 15 4.18 -3.95 12.77
N ALA A 16 3.71 -4.11 14.01
CA ALA A 16 3.90 -3.12 15.07
C ALA A 16 5.38 -2.83 15.34
N THR A 17 6.25 -3.83 15.19
CA THR A 17 7.70 -3.73 15.42
C THR A 17 8.42 -2.80 14.44
N ALA A 18 7.81 -2.52 13.28
CA ALA A 18 8.37 -1.61 12.28
C ALA A 18 8.08 -0.14 12.56
N PHE A 19 7.32 0.16 13.62
CA PHE A 19 6.87 1.50 13.96
C PHE A 19 7.15 1.84 15.42
N THR A 20 7.18 3.13 15.73
CA THR A 20 6.96 3.57 17.11
C THR A 20 5.49 3.40 17.49
N ALA A 21 5.19 3.17 18.77
CA ALA A 21 3.81 3.04 19.27
C ALA A 21 2.84 4.13 18.77
N PRO A 22 3.15 5.45 18.84
CA PRO A 22 2.23 6.49 18.35
C PRO A 22 2.09 6.48 16.82
N THR A 23 3.13 6.09 16.08
CA THR A 23 3.05 5.98 14.62
C THR A 23 2.20 4.79 14.21
N PHE A 24 2.35 3.65 14.88
CA PHE A 24 1.55 2.45 14.61
C PHE A 24 0.06 2.71 14.83
N LYS A 25 -0.30 3.40 15.92
CA LYS A 25 -1.69 3.80 16.20
C LYS A 25 -2.28 4.63 15.04
N ASN A 26 -1.54 5.61 14.54
CA ASN A 26 -2.01 6.44 13.42
C ASN A 26 -2.01 5.66 12.09
N ALA A 27 -1.05 4.77 11.87
CA ALA A 27 -0.99 3.91 10.70
C ALA A 27 -2.19 2.96 10.63
N LEU A 28 -2.63 2.38 11.75
CA LEU A 28 -3.85 1.57 11.81
C LEU A 28 -5.10 2.39 11.42
N VAL A 29 -5.23 3.61 11.94
CA VAL A 29 -6.34 4.51 11.54
C VAL A 29 -6.32 4.76 10.03
N LEU A 30 -5.14 5.03 9.47
CA LEU A 30 -4.99 5.22 8.03
C LEU A 30 -5.32 3.96 7.23
N LEU A 31 -4.88 2.78 7.71
CA LEU A 31 -5.13 1.50 7.06
C LEU A 31 -6.63 1.22 6.94
N TYR A 32 -7.36 1.21 8.07
CA TYR A 32 -8.80 0.94 8.04
C TYR A 32 -9.56 2.02 7.30
N GLY A 33 -9.23 3.29 7.52
CA GLY A 33 -9.86 4.39 6.80
C GLY A 33 -9.67 4.28 5.28
N THR A 34 -8.50 3.82 4.85
CA THR A 34 -8.18 3.62 3.42
C THR A 34 -8.93 2.44 2.82
N ILE A 35 -9.07 1.34 3.56
CA ILE A 35 -9.86 0.16 3.14
C ILE A 35 -11.34 0.55 2.99
N LEU A 36 -11.86 1.34 3.94
CA LEU A 36 -13.27 1.74 3.97
C LEU A 36 -13.59 2.91 3.01
N ALA A 37 -12.59 3.66 2.54
CA ALA A 37 -12.82 4.85 1.71
C ALA A 37 -13.31 4.50 0.31
N PRO A 38 -14.48 5.02 -0.12
CA PRO A 38 -14.93 4.90 -1.50
C PRO A 38 -14.11 5.82 -2.42
N GLY A 39 -13.76 5.33 -3.61
CA GLY A 39 -13.06 6.10 -4.62
C GLY A 39 -11.61 6.45 -4.23
N ARG A 40 -11.30 7.74 -4.10
CA ARG A 40 -9.91 8.21 -3.89
C ARG A 40 -9.45 7.96 -2.45
N ARG A 41 -8.51 7.04 -2.30
CA ARG A 41 -7.82 6.63 -1.06
C ARG A 41 -6.81 7.65 -0.54
N THR A 42 -7.25 8.88 -0.29
CA THR A 42 -6.43 9.96 0.29
C THR A 42 -6.41 9.89 1.82
N VAL A 43 -5.40 10.50 2.47
CA VAL A 43 -5.38 10.65 3.94
C VAL A 43 -6.66 11.30 4.45
N ALA A 44 -7.13 12.37 3.79
CA ALA A 44 -8.38 13.03 4.16
C ALA A 44 -9.60 12.11 4.03
N ALA A 45 -9.69 11.31 2.97
CA ALA A 45 -10.78 10.35 2.78
C ALA A 45 -10.74 9.26 3.86
N ALA A 46 -9.55 8.71 4.16
CA ALA A 46 -9.37 7.74 5.22
C ALA A 46 -9.82 8.32 6.58
N LEU A 47 -9.43 9.55 6.90
CA LEU A 47 -9.84 10.18 8.15
C LEU A 47 -11.34 10.47 8.20
N ARG A 48 -11.98 10.87 7.09
CA ARG A 48 -13.45 11.01 7.04
C ARG A 48 -14.14 9.70 7.33
N MET A 49 -13.71 8.58 6.75
CA MET A 49 -14.27 7.26 7.04
C MET A 49 -14.13 6.85 8.49
N MET A 50 -13.07 7.31 9.15
CA MET A 50 -12.81 7.02 10.56
C MET A 50 -13.46 8.02 11.52
N GLY A 51 -14.30 8.95 11.03
CA GLY A 51 -14.95 9.99 11.84
C GLY A 51 -13.99 11.10 12.31
N LEU A 52 -12.82 11.22 11.69
CA LEU A 52 -11.73 12.13 12.06
C LEU A 52 -11.53 13.30 11.08
N GLY A 53 -12.51 13.54 10.20
CA GLY A 53 -12.44 14.59 9.19
C GLY A 53 -12.21 16.00 9.75
N ALA A 54 -12.69 16.27 10.97
CA ALA A 54 -12.54 17.56 11.68
C ALA A 54 -11.51 17.51 12.82
N SER A 55 -10.64 16.50 12.84
CA SER A 55 -9.65 16.36 13.93
C SER A 55 -8.68 17.54 13.96
N LYS A 56 -8.51 18.17 15.13
CA LYS A 56 -7.48 19.20 15.36
C LYS A 56 -6.05 18.69 15.13
N HIS A 57 -5.86 17.37 15.17
CA HIS A 57 -4.57 16.71 14.98
C HIS A 57 -4.41 16.08 13.59
N PHE A 58 -5.14 16.57 12.58
CA PHE A 58 -5.10 16.07 11.20
C PHE A 58 -3.69 15.90 10.63
N THR A 59 -2.78 16.83 10.96
CA THR A 59 -1.37 16.79 10.52
C THR A 59 -0.63 15.54 10.99
N ASN A 60 -0.98 14.96 12.13
CA ASN A 60 -0.30 13.76 12.66
C ASN A 60 -0.43 12.55 11.73
N TYR A 61 -1.51 12.45 10.98
CA TYR A 61 -1.73 11.37 10.02
C TYR A 61 -0.90 11.58 8.75
N HIS A 62 -0.76 12.82 8.28
CA HIS A 62 0.19 13.13 7.21
C HIS A 62 1.65 12.87 7.62
N ARG A 63 1.98 13.12 8.91
CA ARG A 63 3.32 12.85 9.46
C ARG A 63 3.71 11.38 9.37
N VAL A 64 2.75 10.45 9.40
CA VAL A 64 3.04 9.03 9.17
C VAL A 64 3.76 8.84 7.84
N LEU A 65 3.29 9.45 6.75
CA LEU A 65 3.86 9.21 5.42
C LEU A 65 5.06 10.10 5.06
N ASN A 66 5.29 11.20 5.78
CA ASN A 66 6.32 12.18 5.40
C ASN A 66 7.42 12.45 6.44
N ARG A 67 7.26 12.03 7.70
CA ARG A 67 8.21 12.36 8.79
C ARG A 67 8.45 11.25 9.80
N ALA A 68 7.48 10.38 10.04
CA ALA A 68 7.60 9.32 11.02
C ALA A 68 8.71 8.32 10.63
N ARG A 69 9.39 7.76 11.63
CA ARG A 69 10.45 6.78 11.43
C ARG A 69 9.85 5.39 11.24
N TRP A 70 9.83 4.92 10.00
CA TRP A 70 9.57 3.55 9.58
C TRP A 70 10.13 3.36 8.16
N SER A 71 10.24 2.12 7.70
CA SER A 71 10.79 1.79 6.37
C SER A 71 9.79 0.99 5.55
N PRO A 72 9.45 1.43 4.32
CA PRO A 72 8.60 0.63 3.43
C PRO A 72 9.28 -0.69 3.04
N CYS A 73 10.61 -0.73 2.92
CA CYS A 73 11.33 -1.96 2.61
C CYS A 73 11.21 -2.99 3.75
N VAL A 74 11.33 -2.56 5.00
CA VAL A 74 11.16 -3.43 6.17
C VAL A 74 9.74 -3.99 6.22
N LEU A 75 8.73 -3.14 6.02
CA LEU A 75 7.33 -3.61 5.97
C LEU A 75 7.10 -4.61 4.82
N SER A 76 7.67 -4.37 3.65
CA SER A 76 7.57 -5.30 2.52
C SER A 76 8.23 -6.64 2.81
N GLN A 77 9.40 -6.66 3.47
CA GLN A 77 10.07 -7.90 3.89
C GLN A 77 9.21 -8.68 4.90
N MET A 78 8.64 -7.99 5.89
CA MET A 78 7.75 -8.60 6.88
C MET A 78 6.49 -9.17 6.23
N LEU A 79 5.89 -8.42 5.29
CA LEU A 79 4.73 -8.90 4.53
C LEU A 79 5.09 -10.14 3.71
N LEU A 80 6.20 -10.14 2.99
CA LEU A 80 6.66 -11.29 2.21
C LEU A 80 6.89 -12.52 3.10
N ALA A 81 7.57 -12.35 4.24
CA ALA A 81 7.80 -13.44 5.19
C ALA A 81 6.48 -14.01 5.74
N LEU A 82 5.49 -13.16 6.02
CA LEU A 82 4.16 -13.59 6.44
C LEU A 82 3.44 -14.37 5.33
N LEU A 83 3.47 -13.87 4.10
CA LEU A 83 2.83 -14.55 2.97
C LEU A 83 3.44 -15.94 2.73
N ILE A 84 4.77 -16.05 2.74
CA ILE A 84 5.47 -17.33 2.61
C ILE A 84 5.02 -18.29 3.72
N ARG A 85 5.07 -17.84 4.98
CA ARG A 85 4.74 -18.69 6.13
C ARG A 85 3.29 -19.16 6.14
N LEU A 86 2.36 -18.34 5.67
CA LEU A 86 0.92 -18.62 5.74
C LEU A 86 0.40 -19.41 4.53
N PHE A 87 0.99 -19.21 3.35
CA PHE A 87 0.42 -19.74 2.11
C PHE A 87 1.31 -20.76 1.40
N LEU A 88 2.56 -20.96 1.81
CA LEU A 88 3.46 -21.92 1.19
C LEU A 88 3.87 -23.03 2.18
N PRO A 89 3.84 -24.31 1.76
CA PRO A 89 4.52 -25.39 2.47
C PRO A 89 6.02 -25.10 2.66
N ALA A 90 6.61 -25.63 3.72
CA ALA A 90 8.03 -25.38 4.05
C ALA A 90 9.01 -25.78 2.93
N GLU A 91 8.65 -26.77 2.12
CA GLU A 91 9.46 -27.30 1.03
C GLU A 91 9.08 -26.73 -0.35
N ALA A 92 8.08 -25.85 -0.40
CA ALA A 92 7.61 -25.31 -1.68
C ALA A 92 8.61 -24.29 -2.25
N PRO A 93 8.87 -24.32 -3.57
CA PRO A 93 9.69 -23.30 -4.21
C PRO A 93 9.00 -21.93 -4.18
N LEU A 94 9.78 -20.86 -4.04
CA LEU A 94 9.28 -19.50 -4.19
C LEU A 94 9.12 -19.15 -5.66
N LEU A 95 7.89 -19.16 -6.15
CA LEU A 95 7.56 -18.69 -7.49
C LEU A 95 7.22 -17.20 -7.45
N LEU A 96 8.06 -16.39 -8.08
CA LEU A 96 7.89 -14.94 -8.17
C LEU A 96 7.49 -14.55 -9.60
N VAL A 97 6.37 -13.86 -9.72
CA VAL A 97 5.90 -13.27 -10.97
C VAL A 97 6.35 -11.82 -11.02
N VAL A 98 6.95 -11.43 -12.15
CA VAL A 98 7.39 -10.07 -12.43
C VAL A 98 6.42 -9.45 -13.43
N ASP A 99 5.88 -8.28 -13.10
CA ASP A 99 5.04 -7.51 -14.02
C ASP A 99 5.37 -6.02 -13.92
N GLU A 100 5.02 -5.24 -14.94
CA GLU A 100 5.14 -3.79 -14.92
C GLU A 100 3.76 -3.15 -14.74
N THR A 101 3.61 -2.23 -13.78
CA THR A 101 2.39 -1.42 -13.65
C THR A 101 2.65 0.06 -13.87
N LEU A 102 1.83 0.68 -14.71
CA LEU A 102 1.89 2.11 -14.99
C LEU A 102 1.00 2.88 -14.02
N GLU A 103 1.63 3.53 -13.04
CA GLU A 103 0.94 4.47 -12.16
C GLU A 103 0.88 5.86 -12.79
N ARG A 104 -0.33 6.30 -13.16
CA ARG A 104 -0.59 7.59 -13.82
C ARG A 104 -0.56 8.77 -12.85
N ARG A 105 0.57 8.95 -12.16
CA ARG A 105 0.83 10.07 -11.26
C ARG A 105 1.85 11.03 -11.84
N ARG A 106 1.54 12.32 -11.68
CA ARG A 106 2.39 13.44 -12.09
C ARG A 106 2.41 14.49 -10.98
N GLY A 107 3.54 15.16 -10.86
CA GLY A 107 3.72 16.25 -9.91
C GLY A 107 5.15 16.76 -9.96
N PRO A 108 5.40 17.99 -9.46
CA PRO A 108 6.73 18.60 -9.49
C PRO A 108 7.76 17.78 -8.69
N GLN A 109 7.33 17.09 -7.63
CA GLN A 109 8.21 16.27 -6.79
C GLN A 109 8.49 14.86 -7.32
N ILE A 110 7.75 14.40 -8.34
CA ILE A 110 7.97 13.07 -8.95
C ILE A 110 9.01 13.24 -10.05
N LYS A 111 10.29 13.10 -9.70
CA LYS A 111 11.41 13.34 -10.63
C LYS A 111 11.59 12.22 -11.66
N TYR A 112 11.28 10.98 -11.30
CA TYR A 112 11.44 9.78 -12.14
C TYR A 112 10.21 9.45 -13.01
N LYS A 113 9.25 10.37 -13.14
CA LYS A 113 8.13 10.20 -14.06
C LYS A 113 8.62 10.24 -15.51
N GLY A 114 8.05 9.41 -16.37
CA GLY A 114 8.41 9.30 -17.77
C GLY A 114 7.20 9.08 -18.66
N TRP A 115 7.39 9.27 -19.97
CA TRP A 115 6.39 8.91 -20.96
C TRP A 115 6.49 7.42 -21.28
N PHE A 116 5.40 6.70 -21.05
CA PHE A 116 5.33 5.26 -21.26
C PHE A 116 4.16 4.91 -22.17
N ARG A 117 4.27 3.79 -22.88
CA ARG A 117 3.14 3.22 -23.61
C ARG A 117 2.05 2.84 -22.59
N ASP A 118 0.82 3.25 -22.87
CA ASP A 118 -0.34 2.91 -22.06
C ASP A 118 -1.18 1.87 -22.81
N PRO A 119 -1.06 0.57 -22.48
CA PRO A 119 -1.77 -0.48 -23.20
C PRO A 119 -3.29 -0.33 -23.05
N LEU A 120 -3.79 0.19 -21.93
CA LEU A 120 -5.22 0.40 -21.69
C LEU A 120 -5.83 1.53 -22.56
N ARG A 121 -4.99 2.37 -23.16
CA ARG A 121 -5.40 3.44 -24.09
C ARG A 121 -4.94 3.19 -25.52
N SER A 122 -4.27 2.07 -25.76
CA SER A 122 -3.79 1.71 -27.09
C SER A 122 -4.82 0.82 -27.78
N THR A 123 -4.96 0.96 -29.09
CA THR A 123 -5.69 0.04 -29.96
C THR A 123 -4.73 -0.57 -30.98
N LEU A 124 -5.23 -1.43 -31.88
CA LEU A 124 -4.43 -1.99 -32.96
C LEU A 124 -3.80 -0.91 -33.86
N THR A 125 -4.48 0.22 -34.04
CA THR A 125 -4.06 1.30 -34.95
C THR A 125 -3.50 2.53 -34.23
N TYR A 126 -3.61 2.60 -32.90
CA TYR A 126 -3.18 3.76 -32.11
C TYR A 126 -2.37 3.34 -30.88
N VAL A 127 -1.16 3.88 -30.74
CA VAL A 127 -0.32 3.68 -29.55
C VAL A 127 -0.52 4.85 -28.59
N GLY A 128 -1.33 4.63 -27.56
CA GLY A 128 -1.52 5.57 -26.47
C GLY A 128 -0.26 5.68 -25.61
N LYS A 129 0.11 6.90 -25.24
CA LYS A 129 1.18 7.17 -24.27
C LYS A 129 0.64 7.94 -23.08
N CYS A 130 1.20 7.70 -21.90
CA CYS A 130 0.86 8.42 -20.68
C CYS A 130 2.12 8.79 -19.89
N LEU A 131 2.10 9.98 -19.29
CA LEU A 131 3.10 10.42 -18.32
C LEU A 131 2.77 9.79 -16.96
N GLY A 132 3.72 9.05 -16.40
CA GLY A 132 3.51 8.38 -15.12
C GLY A 132 4.79 7.79 -14.55
N ILE A 133 4.62 6.86 -13.62
CA ILE A 133 5.69 6.05 -13.03
C ILE A 133 5.47 4.62 -13.52
N ARG A 134 6.54 3.98 -14.01
CA ARG A 134 6.53 2.55 -14.29
C ARG A 134 7.12 1.80 -13.11
N TRP A 135 6.28 1.04 -12.41
CA TRP A 135 6.70 0.21 -11.29
C TRP A 135 6.95 -1.20 -11.80
N ILE A 136 8.04 -1.82 -11.33
CA ILE A 136 8.22 -3.26 -11.43
C ILE A 136 7.60 -3.87 -10.18
N CYS A 137 6.58 -4.69 -10.39
CA CYS A 137 5.88 -5.43 -9.35
C CYS A 137 6.44 -6.85 -9.27
N LEU A 138 6.78 -7.26 -8.05
CA LEU A 138 7.09 -8.65 -7.72
C LEU A 138 5.90 -9.21 -6.94
N ALA A 139 5.31 -10.29 -7.43
CA ALA A 139 4.20 -10.99 -6.79
C ALA A 139 4.63 -12.41 -6.43
N LEU A 140 4.32 -12.85 -5.20
CA LEU A 140 4.49 -14.23 -4.78
C LEU A 140 3.29 -15.04 -5.29
N LEU A 141 3.54 -16.08 -6.07
CA LEU A 141 2.51 -17.02 -6.49
C LEU A 141 2.24 -18.00 -5.36
N VAL A 142 0.99 -18.03 -4.89
CA VAL A 142 0.56 -18.90 -3.80
C VAL A 142 -0.73 -19.64 -4.17
N PRO A 143 -0.92 -20.89 -3.75
CA PRO A 143 -2.22 -21.53 -3.83
C PRO A 143 -3.17 -20.86 -2.83
N VAL A 144 -4.35 -20.47 -3.31
CA VAL A 144 -5.45 -19.95 -2.49
C VAL A 144 -6.54 -21.02 -2.42
N PRO A 145 -7.16 -21.26 -1.26
CA PRO A 145 -8.26 -22.21 -1.12
C PRO A 145 -9.51 -21.79 -1.90
#